data_AF-A0A392PBP1-F1
#
_entry.id   AF-A0A392PBP1-F1
#
_cell.length_a   1.000
_cell.length_b   1.000
_cell.length_c   1.000
_cell.angle_alpha   90.00
_cell.angle_beta   90.00
_cell.angle_gamma   90.00
#
_symmetry.space_group_name_H-M   'P 1'
#
loop_
_entity.id
_entity.type
_entity.pdbx_description
1 polymer ?
#
loop_
_entity_poly.entity_id
_entity_poly.type
_entity_poly.pdbx_seq_one_letter_code
_entity_poly.pdbx_strand_id
1 'polypeptide(L)'
;LPKWVSEIGESESSIFFTDRSGQHYKECLSLAVDNLPVLNGKTPVQVYQSFCESFKSSFSPFMESTITGISMGLGPDGELRYPSHHELPSNRKTQGVGEFQCYDQNMLSLLKQHAESSGNPLWGLGGPHDVPTYDQSPYTSSFFKDGGSWE
;
A
#
# COMPACT_ATOMS: atom_id res chain seq x y z
N LEU A 1 6.88 -3.73 -10.80
CA LEU A 1 7.92 -4.39 -9.96
C LEU A 1 8.82 -5.30 -10.80
N PRO A 2 10.03 -5.70 -10.35
CA PRO A 2 10.84 -6.72 -11.03
C PRO A 2 10.09 -8.06 -11.13
N LYS A 3 10.25 -8.79 -12.24
CA LYS A 3 9.52 -10.06 -12.50
C LYS A 3 9.63 -11.08 -11.35
N TRP A 4 10.82 -11.24 -10.77
CA TRP A 4 11.05 -12.18 -9.67
C TRP A 4 10.24 -11.85 -8.41
N VAL A 5 9.89 -10.57 -8.18
CA VAL A 5 9.01 -10.16 -7.08
C VAL A 5 7.57 -10.55 -7.40
N SER A 6 7.14 -10.34 -8.65
CA SER A 6 5.81 -10.76 -9.11
C SER A 6 5.61 -12.27 -9.00
N GLU A 7 6.63 -13.08 -9.33
CA GLU A 7 6.62 -14.54 -9.18
C GLU A 7 6.45 -14.97 -7.72
N ILE A 8 7.08 -14.28 -6.76
CA ILE A 8 6.84 -14.51 -5.32
C ILE A 8 5.37 -14.19 -4.97
N GLY A 9 4.86 -13.08 -5.49
CA GLY A 9 3.49 -12.64 -5.25
C GLY A 9 2.39 -13.53 -5.85
N GLU A 10 2.74 -14.44 -6.77
CA GLU A 10 1.83 -15.49 -7.24
C GLU A 10 1.60 -16.56 -6.18
N SER A 11 2.61 -16.90 -5.37
CA SER A 11 2.48 -17.83 -4.24
C SER A 11 2.12 -17.14 -2.92
N GLU A 12 2.55 -15.89 -2.74
CA GLU A 12 2.41 -15.11 -1.50
C GLU A 12 1.72 -13.77 -1.79
N SER A 13 0.41 -13.79 -2.02
CA SER A 13 -0.34 -12.58 -2.38
C SER A 13 -0.43 -11.53 -1.27
N SER A 14 -0.10 -11.90 -0.02
CA SER A 14 -0.07 -11.03 1.15
C SER A 14 0.98 -9.92 1.08
N ILE A 15 1.91 -9.98 0.11
CA ILE A 15 2.92 -8.94 -0.12
C ILE A 15 2.37 -7.69 -0.82
N PHE A 16 1.17 -7.76 -1.40
CA PHE A 16 0.53 -6.66 -2.12
C PHE A 16 -0.53 -5.99 -1.26
N PHE A 17 -0.80 -4.72 -1.55
CA PHE A 17 -1.97 -4.05 -1.00
C PHE A 17 -3.24 -4.79 -1.43
N THR A 18 -4.23 -4.85 -0.54
CA THR A 18 -5.49 -5.55 -0.78
C THR A 18 -6.66 -4.68 -0.36
N ASP A 19 -7.67 -4.60 -1.21
CA ASP A 19 -8.93 -3.93 -0.90
C ASP A 19 -9.91 -4.84 -0.15
N ARG A 20 -11.07 -4.30 0.22
CA ARG A 20 -12.07 -5.03 1.00
C ARG A 20 -12.61 -6.26 0.28
N SER A 21 -12.64 -6.23 -1.06
CA SER A 21 -13.13 -7.34 -1.88
C SER A 21 -12.08 -8.45 -2.07
N GLY A 22 -10.86 -8.24 -1.59
CA GLY A 22 -9.74 -9.17 -1.75
C GLY A 22 -8.95 -8.94 -3.05
N GLN A 23 -9.19 -7.85 -3.78
CA GLN A 23 -8.45 -7.53 -4.98
C GLN A 23 -7.05 -7.01 -4.61
N HIS A 24 -6.02 -7.53 -5.29
CA HIS A 24 -4.63 -7.19 -5.03
C HIS A 24 -4.11 -6.13 -6.00
N TYR A 25 -3.43 -5.11 -5.48
CA TYR A 25 -2.68 -4.14 -6.28
C TYR A 25 -1.23 -4.61 -6.48
N LYS A 26 -0.96 -5.22 -7.64
CA LYS A 26 0.31 -5.94 -7.91
C LYS A 26 1.48 -5.06 -8.39
N GLU A 27 1.26 -3.76 -8.53
CA GLU A 27 2.29 -2.83 -9.03
C GLU A 27 3.20 -2.27 -7.91
N CYS A 28 2.84 -2.47 -6.64
CA CYS A 28 3.60 -2.01 -5.48
C CYS A 28 3.48 -3.00 -4.32
N LEU A 29 4.53 -3.13 -3.51
CA LEU A 29 4.50 -3.93 -2.29
C LEU A 29 3.71 -3.19 -1.20
N SER A 30 2.95 -3.92 -0.39
CA SER A 30 2.30 -3.38 0.81
C SER A 30 3.35 -2.86 1.79
N LEU A 31 3.14 -1.67 2.36
CA LEU A 31 4.03 -1.12 3.39
C LEU A 31 4.13 -2.02 4.63
N ALA A 32 3.15 -2.92 4.85
CA ALA A 32 3.16 -3.83 6.00
C ALA A 32 4.26 -4.90 5.90
N VAL A 33 4.79 -5.14 4.71
CA VAL A 33 5.88 -6.10 4.51
C VAL A 33 7.27 -5.49 4.54
N ASP A 34 7.40 -4.17 4.71
CA ASP A 34 8.69 -3.44 4.64
C ASP A 34 9.80 -4.06 5.49
N ASN A 35 9.44 -4.59 6.66
CA ASN A 35 10.36 -5.20 7.62
C ASN A 35 10.21 -6.73 7.73
N LEU A 36 9.46 -7.36 6.82
CA LEU A 36 9.24 -8.80 6.80
C LEU A 36 10.10 -9.46 5.71
N PRO A 37 10.74 -10.62 5.98
CA PRO A 37 11.68 -11.25 5.05
C PRO A 37 10.99 -12.01 3.89
N VAL A 38 10.04 -11.35 3.23
CA VAL A 38 9.15 -11.96 2.21
C VAL A 38 9.79 -12.09 0.82
N LEU A 39 10.97 -11.49 0.60
CA LEU A 39 11.66 -11.50 -0.69
C LEU A 39 12.84 -12.47 -0.67
N ASN A 40 12.55 -13.77 -0.65
CA ASN A 40 13.56 -14.85 -0.54
C ASN A 40 14.49 -14.67 0.66
N GLY A 41 13.91 -14.37 1.83
CA GLY A 41 14.66 -14.16 3.08
C GLY A 41 15.17 -12.73 3.29
N LYS A 42 14.96 -11.83 2.32
CA LYS A 42 15.24 -10.39 2.47
C LYS A 42 13.97 -9.59 2.71
N THR A 43 14.11 -8.48 3.41
CA THR A 43 13.04 -7.48 3.57
C THR A 43 13.01 -6.53 2.36
N PRO A 44 11.85 -5.97 1.98
CA PRO A 44 11.75 -4.91 0.99
C PRO A 44 12.70 -3.75 1.26
N VAL A 45 12.79 -3.27 2.51
CA VAL A 45 13.70 -2.17 2.90
C VAL A 45 15.17 -2.53 2.60
N GLN A 46 15.62 -3.75 2.86
CA GLN A 46 16.96 -4.20 2.48
C GLN A 46 17.18 -4.20 0.96
N VAL A 47 16.16 -4.59 0.18
CA VAL A 47 16.23 -4.57 -1.28
C VAL A 47 16.28 -3.13 -1.80
N TYR A 48 15.47 -2.22 -1.25
CA TYR A 48 15.50 -0.79 -1.59
C TYR A 48 16.86 -0.17 -1.27
N GLN A 49 17.39 -0.44 -0.07
CA GLN A 49 18.72 0.02 0.33
C GLN A 49 19.80 -0.48 -0.63
N SER A 50 19.79 -1.78 -0.96
CA SER A 50 20.76 -2.37 -1.88
C SER A 50 20.70 -1.72 -3.28
N PHE A 51 19.50 -1.38 -3.74
CA PHE A 51 19.29 -0.66 -4.99
C PHE A 51 19.89 0.76 -4.93
N CYS A 52 19.62 1.51 -3.86
CA CYS A 52 20.18 2.85 -3.66
C CYS A 52 21.71 2.84 -3.56
N GLU A 53 22.28 1.87 -2.85
CA GLU A 53 23.74 1.70 -2.74
C GLU A 53 24.38 1.38 -4.10
N SER A 54 23.77 0.49 -4.88
CA SER A 54 24.20 0.18 -6.25
C SER A 54 24.13 1.41 -7.15
N PHE A 55 23.00 2.14 -7.13
CA PHE A 55 22.85 3.39 -7.87
C PHE A 55 23.93 4.41 -7.51
N LYS A 56 24.16 4.62 -6.20
CA LYS A 56 25.20 5.53 -5.71
C LYS A 56 26.59 5.12 -6.21
N SER A 57 26.92 3.83 -6.16
CA SER A 57 28.22 3.33 -6.61
C SER A 57 28.40 3.52 -8.12
N SER A 58 27.43 3.08 -8.92
CA SER A 58 27.49 3.12 -10.39
C SER A 58 27.53 4.53 -10.94
N PHE A 59 26.82 5.47 -10.32
CA PHE A 59 26.74 6.86 -10.78
C PHE A 59 27.58 7.84 -9.97
N SER A 60 28.50 7.34 -9.13
CA SER A 60 29.37 8.18 -8.29
C SER A 60 30.09 9.31 -9.04
N PRO A 61 30.58 9.15 -10.29
CA PRO A 61 31.24 10.25 -11.01
C PRO A 61 30.29 11.39 -11.42
N PHE A 62 28.98 11.15 -11.40
CA PHE A 62 27.94 12.09 -11.83
C PHE A 62 27.20 12.74 -10.65
N MET A 63 27.46 12.31 -9.42
CA MET A 63 26.85 12.88 -8.22
C MET A 63 27.29 14.33 -8.04
N GLU A 64 26.38 15.17 -7.56
CA GLU A 64 26.59 16.61 -7.31
C GLU A 64 26.92 17.45 -8.56
N SER A 65 26.94 16.83 -9.75
CA SER A 65 27.13 17.50 -11.04
C SER A 65 25.90 17.31 -11.93
N THR A 66 25.82 16.18 -12.64
CA THR A 66 24.66 15.84 -13.47
C THR A 66 23.47 15.41 -12.61
N ILE A 67 23.71 14.65 -11.54
CA ILE A 67 22.69 14.22 -10.59
C ILE A 67 22.71 15.16 -9.39
N THR A 68 21.78 16.10 -9.36
CA THR A 68 21.68 17.14 -8.32
C THR A 68 20.59 16.88 -7.28
N GLY A 69 19.75 15.86 -7.48
CA GLY A 69 18.64 15.53 -6.59
C GLY A 69 18.18 14.10 -6.79
N ILE A 70 17.57 13.54 -5.74
CA ILE A 70 17.04 12.18 -5.72
C ILE A 70 15.62 12.25 -5.13
N SER A 71 14.66 11.69 -5.84
CA SER A 71 13.31 11.46 -5.35
C SER A 71 13.11 9.97 -5.15
N MET A 72 12.67 9.58 -3.95
CA MET A 72 12.41 8.19 -3.60
C MET A 72 10.92 7.90 -3.73
N GLY A 73 10.59 6.91 -4.57
CA GLY A 73 9.23 6.41 -4.65
C GLY A 73 8.85 5.61 -3.41
N LEU A 74 7.71 5.93 -2.79
CA LEU A 74 7.26 5.33 -1.53
C LEU A 74 5.95 4.53 -1.66
N GLY A 75 5.48 4.33 -2.90
CA GLY A 75 4.19 3.70 -3.14
C GLY A 75 3.78 3.70 -4.62
N PRO A 76 2.49 3.51 -4.90
CA PRO A 76 1.90 3.60 -6.23
C PRO A 76 2.31 4.88 -6.96
N ASP A 77 2.70 4.74 -8.23
CA ASP A 77 3.16 5.86 -9.08
C ASP A 77 4.34 6.67 -8.49
N GLY A 78 5.06 6.12 -7.51
CA GLY A 78 6.15 6.79 -6.79
C GLY A 78 5.69 7.72 -5.67
N GLU A 79 4.40 7.77 -5.35
CA GLU A 79 3.85 8.67 -4.33
C GLU A 79 3.67 7.96 -2.98
N LEU A 80 3.82 8.70 -1.88
CA LEU A 80 3.52 8.20 -0.53
C LEU A 80 2.01 8.16 -0.32
N ARG A 81 1.36 7.12 -0.82
CA ARG A 81 -0.07 6.90 -0.67
C ARG A 81 -0.45 5.43 -0.81
N TYR A 82 -1.69 5.13 -0.45
CA TYR A 82 -2.34 3.87 -0.80
C TYR A 82 -2.82 3.88 -2.27
N PRO A 83 -2.94 2.71 -2.93
CA PRO A 83 -3.50 2.59 -4.29
C PRO A 83 -5.03 2.72 -4.32
N SER A 84 -5.61 3.73 -3.68
CA SER A 84 -7.07 3.85 -3.46
C SER A 84 -7.91 4.08 -4.74
N HIS A 85 -7.28 4.31 -5.90
CA HIS A 85 -7.95 4.63 -7.17
C HIS A 85 -7.36 3.88 -8.39
N HIS A 86 -7.00 2.61 -8.25
CA HIS A 86 -6.27 1.89 -9.31
C HIS A 86 -7.13 1.28 -10.42
N GLU A 87 -8.46 1.20 -10.26
CA GLU A 87 -9.36 0.51 -11.21
C GLU A 87 -10.22 1.44 -12.08
N LEU A 88 -10.09 2.77 -12.01
CA LEU A 88 -11.02 3.64 -12.73
C LEU A 88 -10.61 3.79 -14.21
N PRO A 89 -11.37 3.24 -15.19
CA PRO A 89 -11.16 3.61 -16.58
C PRO A 89 -11.36 5.12 -16.73
N SER A 90 -10.44 5.76 -17.45
CA SER A 90 -10.30 7.21 -17.65
C SER A 90 -11.54 7.94 -18.22
N ASN A 91 -12.64 7.23 -18.46
CA ASN A 91 -13.87 7.73 -19.08
C ASN A 91 -15.02 8.03 -18.10
N ARG A 92 -14.83 7.86 -16.78
CA ARG A 92 -15.87 8.23 -15.80
C ARG A 92 -15.75 9.71 -15.43
N LYS A 93 -16.82 10.48 -15.68
CA LYS A 93 -16.92 11.94 -15.43
C LYS A 93 -16.84 12.33 -13.95
N THR A 94 -16.94 11.38 -13.03
CA THR A 94 -16.92 11.62 -11.59
C THR A 94 -15.93 10.66 -10.95
N GLN A 95 -14.93 11.21 -10.28
CA GLN A 95 -14.01 10.44 -9.44
C GLN A 95 -14.75 10.09 -8.15
N GLY A 96 -14.95 8.79 -7.92
CA GLY A 96 -15.51 8.31 -6.66
C GLY A 96 -14.51 8.46 -5.52
N VAL A 97 -14.93 8.08 -4.32
CA VAL A 97 -14.13 8.16 -3.09
C VAL A 97 -12.96 7.18 -3.01
N GLY A 98 -12.91 6.17 -3.87
CA GLY A 98 -11.90 5.12 -3.77
C GLY A 98 -12.17 4.15 -2.64
N GLU A 99 -11.21 3.27 -2.36
CA GLU A 99 -11.31 2.29 -1.28
C GLU A 99 -10.06 2.24 -0.40
N PHE A 100 -10.26 1.82 0.84
CA PHE A 100 -9.19 1.46 1.76
C PHE A 100 -8.43 0.22 1.25
N GLN A 101 -7.11 0.31 1.20
CA GLN A 101 -6.22 -0.73 0.65
C GLN A 101 -5.43 -1.45 1.75
N CYS A 102 -6.08 -1.69 2.89
CA CYS A 102 -5.45 -2.19 4.11
C CYS A 102 -5.96 -3.56 4.57
N TYR A 103 -6.50 -4.36 3.65
CA TYR A 103 -7.07 -5.68 3.93
C TYR A 103 -6.10 -6.82 3.68
N ASP A 104 -4.83 -6.54 3.38
CA ASP A 104 -3.82 -7.58 3.30
C ASP A 104 -3.57 -8.19 4.69
N GLN A 105 -3.18 -9.46 4.71
CA GLN A 105 -3.02 -10.21 5.96
C GLN A 105 -2.05 -9.53 6.93
N ASN A 106 -1.00 -8.88 6.43
CA ASN A 106 0.01 -8.25 7.25
C ASN A 106 -0.54 -6.97 7.89
N MET A 107 -1.25 -6.12 7.14
CA MET A 107 -1.93 -4.94 7.70
C MET A 107 -3.00 -5.29 8.72
N LEU A 108 -3.82 -6.30 8.45
CA LEU A 108 -4.84 -6.75 9.40
C LEU A 108 -4.24 -7.32 10.69
N SER A 109 -3.10 -8.02 10.59
CA SER A 109 -2.34 -8.48 11.75
C SER A 109 -1.81 -7.30 12.59
N LEU A 110 -1.24 -6.28 11.95
CA LEU A 110 -0.78 -5.06 12.62
C LEU A 110 -1.92 -4.30 13.28
N LEU A 111 -3.07 -4.18 12.62
CA LEU A 111 -4.28 -3.57 13.17
C LEU A 111 -4.76 -4.31 14.41
N LYS A 112 -4.83 -5.64 14.35
CA LYS A 112 -5.24 -6.49 15.48
C LYS A 112 -4.30 -6.31 16.68
N GLN A 113 -2.99 -6.37 16.46
CA GLN A 113 -2.01 -6.18 17.52
C GLN A 113 -2.14 -4.80 18.17
N HIS A 114 -2.37 -3.76 17.37
CA HIS A 114 -2.56 -2.40 17.88
C HIS A 114 -3.87 -2.23 18.65
N ALA A 115 -4.96 -2.83 18.18
CA ALA A 115 -6.25 -2.81 18.85
C ALA A 115 -6.20 -3.48 20.23
N GLU A 116 -5.54 -4.64 20.32
CA GLU A 116 -5.31 -5.36 21.58
C GLU A 116 -4.47 -4.53 22.56
N SER A 117 -3.36 -3.93 22.10
CA SER A 117 -2.49 -3.11 22.97
C SER A 117 -3.15 -1.80 23.42
N SER A 118 -4.11 -1.30 22.64
CA SER A 118 -4.90 -0.12 22.96
C SER A 118 -6.09 -0.41 23.89
N GLY A 119 -6.25 -1.66 24.34
CA GLY A 119 -7.36 -2.08 25.21
C GLY A 119 -8.73 -2.15 24.51
N ASN A 120 -8.75 -2.08 23.18
CA ASN A 120 -9.95 -2.09 22.35
C ASN A 120 -9.88 -3.21 21.31
N PRO A 121 -9.82 -4.50 21.70
CA PRO A 121 -9.58 -5.62 20.79
C PRO A 121 -10.63 -5.74 19.67
N LEU A 122 -11.85 -5.22 19.89
CA LEU A 122 -12.93 -5.21 18.89
C LEU A 122 -12.61 -4.33 17.67
N TRP A 123 -11.71 -3.34 17.79
CA TRP A 123 -11.24 -2.52 16.66
C TRP A 123 -10.33 -3.30 15.72
N GLY A 124 -9.76 -4.41 16.19
CA GLY A 124 -8.83 -5.27 15.45
C GLY A 124 -9.49 -6.32 14.56
N LEU A 125 -10.83 -6.34 14.49
CA LEU A 125 -11.57 -7.37 13.77
C LEU A 125 -11.54 -7.19 12.24
N GLY A 126 -11.16 -6.01 11.75
CA GLY A 126 -11.06 -5.73 10.32
C GLY A 126 -11.05 -4.24 10.02
N GLY A 127 -10.87 -3.88 8.75
CA GLY A 127 -11.02 -2.51 8.27
C GLY A 127 -12.47 -2.00 8.31
N PRO A 128 -12.69 -0.71 7.97
CA PRO A 128 -14.03 -0.10 7.94
C PRO A 128 -15.05 -0.89 7.09
N HIS A 129 -16.22 -1.18 7.65
CA HIS A 129 -17.21 -2.08 7.05
C HIS A 129 -18.41 -1.36 6.43
N ASP A 130 -18.60 -0.08 6.72
CA ASP A 130 -19.68 0.78 6.27
C ASP A 130 -19.16 1.88 5.33
N VAL A 131 -18.13 1.56 4.54
CA VAL A 131 -17.54 2.45 3.53
C VAL A 131 -18.19 2.27 2.15
N PRO A 132 -18.28 3.34 1.35
CA PRO A 132 -18.62 3.25 -0.08
C PRO A 132 -17.56 2.48 -0.89
N THR A 133 -17.95 2.01 -2.08
CA THR A 133 -17.05 1.39 -3.06
C THR A 133 -16.35 2.43 -3.94
N TYR A 134 -15.33 2.02 -4.71
CA TYR A 134 -14.44 2.92 -5.48
C TYR A 134 -15.11 4.10 -6.19
N ASP A 135 -16.22 3.85 -6.86
CA ASP A 135 -16.93 4.79 -7.75
C ASP A 135 -18.12 5.50 -7.11
N GLN A 136 -18.40 5.22 -5.84
CA GLN A 136 -19.52 5.80 -5.12
C GLN A 136 -19.19 7.18 -4.53
N SER A 137 -20.25 7.96 -4.32
CA SER A 137 -20.21 9.22 -3.57
C SER A 137 -19.91 8.95 -2.09
N PRO A 138 -19.23 9.86 -1.37
CA PRO A 138 -19.00 9.70 0.07
C PRO A 138 -20.30 9.53 0.87
N TYR A 139 -21.39 10.15 0.40
CA TYR A 139 -22.69 10.10 1.06
C TYR A 139 -23.49 8.82 0.75
N THR A 140 -22.97 7.89 -0.06
CA THR A 140 -23.67 6.63 -0.36
C THR A 140 -23.69 5.69 0.84
N SER A 141 -22.66 5.75 1.70
CA SER A 141 -22.57 4.91 2.91
C SER A 141 -22.49 5.76 4.18
N SER A 142 -22.51 5.11 5.35
CA SER A 142 -22.48 5.79 6.65
C SER A 142 -21.10 6.32 7.03
N PHE A 143 -20.02 5.70 6.55
CA PHE A 143 -18.67 6.00 7.04
C PHE A 143 -18.23 7.45 6.82
N PHE A 144 -18.56 8.12 5.69
CA PHE A 144 -18.09 9.48 5.40
C PHE A 144 -19.15 10.58 5.58
N LYS A 145 -20.29 10.27 6.19
CA LYS A 145 -21.34 11.26 6.48
C LYS A 145 -21.01 12.05 7.74
N ASP A 146 -21.63 13.21 7.90
CA ASP A 146 -21.63 13.93 9.18
C ASP A 146 -22.23 13.02 10.28
N GLY A 147 -21.53 12.86 11.40
CA GLY A 147 -21.86 11.87 12.44
C GLY A 147 -21.63 10.41 12.05
N GLY A 148 -20.86 10.16 10.98
CA GLY A 148 -20.51 8.84 10.48
C GLY A 148 -19.39 8.17 11.28
N SER A 149 -19.11 6.90 10.98
CA SER A 149 -18.12 6.08 11.68
C SER A 149 -16.66 6.58 11.59
N TRP A 150 -16.39 7.62 10.81
CA TRP A 150 -15.09 8.28 10.72
C TRP A 150 -14.82 9.31 11.84
N GLU A 151 -15.86 9.79 12.52
CA GLU A 151 -15.79 10.72 13.68
C GLU A 151 -15.54 9.98 14.99
#